data_AF-A0A7Y0FZF9-F1
#
_entry.id   AF-A0A7Y0FZF9-F1
#
_cell.length_a   1.000
_cell.length_b   1.000
_cell.length_c   1.000
_cell.angle_alpha   90.00
_cell.angle_beta   90.00
_cell.angle_gamma   90.00
#
_symmetry.space_group_name_H-M   'P 1'
#
loop_
_entity.id
_entity.type
_entity.pdbx_description
1 polymer ?
#
loop_
_entity_poly.entity_id
_entity_poly.type
_entity_poly.pdbx_seq_one_letter_code
_entity_poly.pdbx_strand_id
1 'polypeptide(L)'
;MSTRLTDEEIVLERLVALLEHIAADVLEGPVTDTGPGSLRRLGLTSVKLLEFLVAIEDELGHVWDDDVEESVIGSLDAMAAHISAAGATPATTNRD
;
A
#
# COMPACT_ATOMS: atom_id res chain seq x y z
N MET A 1 -3.32 -18.07 -22.27
CA MET A 1 -3.94 -16.73 -22.12
C MET A 1 -3.09 -15.99 -21.10
N SER A 2 -2.31 -15.01 -21.53
CA SER A 2 -1.56 -14.16 -20.61
C SER A 2 -2.51 -13.08 -20.11
N THR A 3 -3.06 -13.27 -18.92
CA THR A 3 -3.84 -12.23 -18.24
C THR A 3 -2.89 -11.07 -17.96
N ARG A 4 -3.16 -9.89 -18.53
CA ARG A 4 -2.45 -8.68 -18.15
C ARG A 4 -3.03 -8.25 -16.81
N LEU A 5 -2.19 -8.20 -15.78
CA LEU A 5 -2.57 -7.64 -14.50
C LEU A 5 -2.85 -6.14 -14.68
N THR A 6 -3.81 -5.61 -13.91
CA THR A 6 -4.05 -4.17 -13.83
C THR A 6 -2.93 -3.50 -13.03
N ASP A 7 -2.79 -2.17 -13.17
CA ASP A 7 -1.80 -1.42 -12.38
C ASP A 7 -2.07 -1.56 -10.88
N GLU A 8 -3.34 -1.61 -10.47
CA GLU A 8 -3.77 -1.86 -9.09
C GLU A 8 -3.31 -3.24 -8.60
N GLU A 9 -3.52 -4.30 -9.40
CA GLU A 9 -3.08 -5.66 -9.05
C GLU A 9 -1.55 -5.75 -8.91
N ILE A 10 -0.80 -5.06 -9.79
CA ILE A 10 0.66 -4.98 -9.71
C ILE A 10 1.10 -4.25 -8.43
N VAL A 11 0.47 -3.13 -8.10
CA VAL A 11 0.79 -2.40 -6.86
C VAL A 11 0.44 -3.26 -5.64
N LEU A 12 -0.70 -3.94 -5.65
CA LEU A 12 -1.12 -4.81 -4.54
C LEU A 12 -0.11 -5.94 -4.31
N GLU A 13 0.35 -6.62 -5.36
CA GLU A 13 1.39 -7.66 -5.24
C GLU A 13 2.68 -7.10 -4.64
N ARG A 14 3.09 -5.88 -5.04
CA ARG A 14 4.28 -5.22 -4.47
C ARG A 14 4.09 -4.84 -3.01
N LEU A 15 2.91 -4.33 -2.64
CA LEU A 15 2.57 -3.98 -1.26
C LEU A 15 2.59 -5.22 -0.35
N VAL A 16 2.02 -6.33 -0.81
CA VAL A 16 2.05 -7.61 -0.08
C VAL A 16 3.49 -8.07 0.13
N ALA A 17 4.30 -8.12 -0.93
CA ALA A 17 5.69 -8.53 -0.83
C ALA A 17 6.52 -7.62 0.11
N LEU A 18 6.29 -6.32 0.05
CA LEU A 18 6.95 -5.34 0.92
C LEU A 18 6.53 -5.52 2.39
N LEU A 19 5.25 -5.75 2.64
CA LEU A 19 4.74 -5.98 3.98
C LEU A 19 5.31 -7.27 4.58
N GLU A 20 5.32 -8.35 3.79
CA GLU A 20 5.92 -9.63 4.19
C GLU A 20 7.41 -9.48 4.51
N HIS A 21 8.12 -8.62 3.79
CA HIS A 21 9.52 -8.32 4.07
C HIS A 21 9.71 -7.57 5.40
N ILE A 22 8.94 -6.50 5.62
CA ILE A 22 9.10 -5.59 6.77
C ILE A 22 8.58 -6.19 8.08
N ALA A 23 7.53 -6.99 7.98
CA ALA A 23 6.88 -7.64 9.11
C ALA A 23 7.18 -9.14 9.19
N ALA A 24 8.26 -9.62 8.54
CA ALA A 24 8.65 -11.02 8.55
C ALA A 24 8.84 -11.60 9.97
N ASP A 25 9.17 -10.76 10.95
CA ASP A 25 9.34 -11.10 12.36
C ASP A 25 8.03 -11.15 13.16
N VAL A 26 6.94 -10.59 12.62
CA VAL A 26 5.63 -10.47 13.27
C VAL A 26 4.58 -11.36 12.62
N LEU A 27 4.68 -11.60 11.31
CA LEU A 27 3.71 -12.39 10.55
C LEU A 27 3.83 -13.88 10.86
N GLU A 28 2.70 -14.52 11.15
CA GLU A 28 2.62 -15.96 11.39
C GLU A 28 2.54 -16.79 10.09
N GLY A 29 2.49 -16.12 8.93
CA GLY A 29 2.35 -16.74 7.62
C GLY A 29 2.22 -15.72 6.48
N PRO A 30 1.98 -16.18 5.24
CA PRO A 30 1.81 -15.29 4.09
C PRO A 30 0.57 -14.41 4.25
N VAL A 31 0.64 -13.19 3.73
CA VAL A 31 -0.47 -12.23 3.78
C VAL A 31 -1.50 -12.60 2.73
N THR A 32 -2.64 -13.12 3.18
CA THR A 32 -3.76 -13.50 2.29
C THR A 32 -4.98 -12.58 2.41
N ASP A 33 -5.00 -11.72 3.42
CA ASP A 33 -6.09 -10.79 3.68
C ASP A 33 -5.62 -9.37 3.37
N THR A 34 -6.14 -8.80 2.28
CA THR A 34 -5.77 -7.46 1.78
C THR A 34 -6.90 -6.44 1.90
N GLY A 35 -8.10 -6.89 2.28
CA GLY A 35 -9.31 -6.07 2.32
C GLY A 35 -9.40 -5.12 3.52
N PRO A 36 -10.59 -4.52 3.76
CA PRO A 36 -10.77 -3.50 4.79
C PRO A 36 -10.33 -3.98 6.18
N GLY A 37 -9.41 -3.23 6.81
CA GLY A 37 -8.88 -3.55 8.13
C GLY A 37 -7.87 -4.69 8.17
N SER A 38 -7.37 -5.15 7.02
CA SER A 38 -6.33 -6.18 6.89
C SER A 38 -5.12 -5.88 7.78
N LEU A 39 -4.56 -4.68 7.66
CA LEU A 39 -3.36 -4.26 8.40
C LEU A 39 -3.55 -4.31 9.92
N ARG A 40 -4.76 -3.99 10.40
CA ARG A 40 -5.10 -4.08 11.82
C ARG A 40 -5.24 -5.54 12.29
N ARG A 41 -5.80 -6.41 11.45
CA ARG A 41 -5.94 -7.85 11.76
C ARG A 41 -4.62 -8.59 11.75
N LEU A 42 -3.66 -8.14 10.94
CA LEU A 42 -2.29 -8.66 10.91
C LEU A 42 -1.50 -8.36 12.20
N GLY A 43 -2.06 -7.60 13.14
CA GLY A 43 -1.44 -7.36 14.45
C GLY A 43 -0.21 -6.45 14.40
N LEU A 44 -0.05 -5.69 13.32
CA LEU A 44 1.07 -4.77 13.17
C LEU A 44 1.04 -3.70 14.27
N THR A 45 2.20 -3.47 14.87
CA THR A 45 2.37 -2.34 15.79
C THR A 45 2.34 -1.03 15.01
N SER A 46 2.01 0.09 15.65
CA SER A 46 2.04 1.40 15.01
C SER A 46 3.41 1.76 14.43
N VAL A 47 4.49 1.25 15.04
CA VAL A 47 5.86 1.43 14.53
C VAL A 47 6.08 0.65 13.24
N LYS A 48 5.67 -0.63 13.21
CA LYS A 48 5.78 -1.46 12.00
C LYS A 48 4.91 -0.96 10.86
N LEU A 49 3.71 -0.45 11.19
CA LEU A 49 2.85 0.20 10.21
C LEU A 49 3.51 1.46 9.64
N LEU A 50 4.13 2.30 10.48
CA LEU A 50 4.86 3.47 10.01
C LEU A 50 6.08 3.09 9.14
N GLU A 51 6.86 2.09 9.56
CA GLU A 51 7.96 1.55 8.75
C GLU A 51 7.48 1.08 7.37
N PHE A 52 6.33 0.42 7.31
CA PHE A 52 5.71 0.00 6.05
C PHE A 52 5.28 1.19 5.19
N LEU A 53 4.64 2.20 5.77
CA LEU A 53 4.22 3.41 5.05
C LEU A 53 5.41 4.18 4.45
N VAL A 54 6.50 4.33 5.20
CA VAL A 54 7.73 4.97 4.71
C VAL A 54 8.38 4.14 3.61
N ALA A 55 8.45 2.82 3.76
CA ALA A 55 9.03 1.97 2.73
C ALA A 55 8.22 1.98 1.43
N ILE A 56 6.90 2.19 1.49
CA ILE A 56 6.08 2.42 0.29
C ILE A 56 6.55 3.67 -0.45
N GLU A 57 6.85 4.76 0.25
CA GLU A 57 7.34 5.98 -0.38
C GLU A 57 8.67 5.74 -1.11
N ASP A 58 9.60 5.06 -0.44
CA ASP A 58 10.92 4.75 -0.99
C ASP A 58 10.88 3.77 -2.17
N GLU A 59 10.11 2.68 -2.08
CA GLU A 59 10.09 1.59 -3.06
C GLU A 59 9.13 1.83 -4.24
N LEU A 60 8.02 2.52 -3.99
CA LEU A 60 7.00 2.82 -5.01
C LEU A 60 7.10 4.26 -5.54
N GLY A 61 7.93 5.10 -4.93
CA GLY A 61 8.05 6.52 -5.31
C GLY A 61 6.76 7.31 -5.02
N HIS A 62 5.95 6.83 -4.08
CA HIS A 62 4.72 7.48 -3.65
C HIS A 62 5.03 8.51 -2.56
N VAL A 63 4.16 9.50 -2.40
CA VAL A 63 4.20 10.44 -1.28
C VAL A 63 2.80 10.51 -0.71
N TRP A 64 2.67 10.27 0.60
CA TRP A 64 1.38 10.32 1.25
C TRP A 64 0.89 11.77 1.39
N ASP A 65 -0.38 12.01 1.08
CA ASP A 65 -1.03 13.28 1.41
C ASP A 65 -1.26 13.38 2.93
N ASP A 66 -1.08 14.58 3.51
CA ASP A 66 -1.31 14.84 4.94
C ASP A 66 -2.76 14.50 5.37
N ASP A 67 -3.71 14.58 4.42
CA ASP A 67 -5.15 14.34 4.62
C ASP A 67 -5.61 12.96 4.12
N VAL A 68 -4.69 12.00 3.95
CA VAL A 68 -5.06 10.65 3.50
C VAL A 68 -6.04 9.98 4.49
N GLU A 69 -7.12 9.40 3.96
CA GLU A 69 -8.13 8.76 4.80
C GLU A 69 -7.58 7.53 5.53
N GLU A 70 -7.99 7.34 6.80
CA GLU A 70 -7.63 6.15 7.58
C GLU A 70 -8.11 4.85 6.91
N SER A 71 -9.20 4.92 6.13
CA SER A 71 -9.74 3.81 5.34
C SER A 71 -8.71 3.28 4.32
N VAL A 72 -7.89 4.17 3.75
CA VAL A 72 -6.78 3.85 2.83
C VAL A 72 -5.64 3.21 3.61
N ILE A 73 -5.21 3.82 4.71
CA ILE A 73 -4.09 3.31 5.54
C ILE A 73 -4.45 1.97 6.23
N GLY A 74 -5.74 1.64 6.35
CA GLY A 74 -6.19 0.41 6.99
C GLY A 74 -6.33 -0.80 6.07
N SER A 75 -6.13 -0.67 4.76
CA SER A 75 -6.44 -1.72 3.77
C SER A 75 -5.43 -1.74 2.63
N LEU A 76 -4.76 -2.88 2.40
CA LEU A 76 -3.83 -3.05 1.27
C LEU A 76 -4.51 -2.82 -0.09
N ASP A 77 -5.74 -3.30 -0.26
CA ASP A 77 -6.52 -3.04 -1.48
C ASP A 77 -6.76 -1.54 -1.70
N ALA A 78 -7.10 -0.81 -0.64
CA ALA A 78 -7.38 0.62 -0.74
C ALA A 78 -6.09 1.42 -0.99
N MET A 79 -4.97 1.02 -0.39
CA MET A 79 -3.64 1.57 -0.72
C MET A 79 -3.29 1.33 -2.18
N ALA A 80 -3.48 0.11 -2.69
CA ALA A 80 -3.18 -0.22 -4.08
C ALA A 80 -3.99 0.63 -5.05
N ALA A 81 -5.30 0.76 -4.80
CA ALA A 81 -6.17 1.64 -5.57
C ALA A 81 -5.75 3.12 -5.47
N HIS A 82 -5.37 3.60 -4.28
CA HIS A 82 -4.93 4.98 -4.07
C HIS A 82 -3.62 5.30 -4.82
N ILE A 83 -2.61 4.45 -4.67
CA ILE A 83 -1.28 4.63 -5.29
C ILE A 83 -1.38 4.51 -6.82
N SER A 84 -2.15 3.53 -7.33
CA SER A 84 -2.33 3.37 -8.78
C SER A 84 -3.09 4.55 -9.40
N ALA A 85 -4.08 5.12 -8.71
CA ALA A 85 -4.76 6.34 -9.14
C ALA A 85 -3.83 7.57 -9.13
N ALA A 86 -2.94 7.68 -8.14
CA ALA A 86 -1.95 8.77 -8.07
C ALA A 86 -0.93 8.69 -9.21
N GLY A 87 -0.50 7.48 -9.60
CA GLY A 87 0.36 7.26 -10.77
C GLY A 87 -0.32 7.51 -12.12
N ALA A 88 -1.66 7.54 -12.16
CA ALA A 88 -2.46 7.66 -13.37
C ALA A 88 -2.78 9.11 -13.80
N THR A 89 -2.31 10.15 -13.11
CA THR A 89 -2.72 11.54 -13.40
C THR A 89 -1.58 12.45 -13.88
N PRO A 90 -1.71 13.14 -15.02
CA PRO A 90 -0.72 14.09 -15.54
C PRO A 90 -0.63 15.33 -14.62
N ALA A 91 0.61 15.79 -14.40
CA ALA A 91 0.95 17.01 -13.70
C ALA A 91 -0.03 18.17 -14.03
N THR A 92 -0.95 18.46 -13.13
CA THR A 92 -1.60 19.78 -13.10
C THR A 92 -0.97 20.58 -11.98
N THR A 93 0.27 21.01 -12.23
CA THR A 93 0.81 22.20 -11.58
C THR A 93 0.05 23.38 -12.16
N ASN A 94 -0.99 23.84 -11.45
CA ASN A 94 -1.47 25.20 -11.61
C ASN A 94 -1.44 25.86 -10.22
N ARG A 95 -0.36 26.62 -10.00
CA ARG A 95 -0.23 27.55 -8.88
C ARG A 95 -0.32 28.94 -9.50
N ASP A 96 -1.47 29.57 -9.33
CA ASP A 96 -1.64 31.02 -9.53
C ASP A 96 -0.86 31.82 -8.49
#